data_AF-A0A388SF88-F1
#
_entry.id   AF-A0A388SF88-F1
#
_cell.length_a   1.000
_cell.length_b   1.000
_cell.length_c   1.000
_cell.angle_alpha   90.00
_cell.angle_beta   90.00
_cell.angle_gamma   90.00
#
_symmetry.space_group_name_H-M   'P 1'
#
loop_
_entity.id
_entity.type
_entity.pdbx_description
1 polymer ?
#
loop_
_entity_poly.entity_id
_entity_poly.type
_entity_poly.pdbx_seq_one_letter_code
_entity_poly.pdbx_strand_id
1 'polypeptide(L)'
;MDTYSKLFREFDLDFECRIKPNQGRDFSAYCIAARDIYDKYDYVCCLKDKKAPHTSYLAAESFDKQCWDSVLFSRDYVNNCLRLFYDHHSAGMIFSPPPNFGPYTALGNEMSKDRQHVLYLWKELKLQIPQEESDLIAPFGSIFWVNYQIKCKVTE
;
A
#
# COMPACT_ATOMS: atom_id res chain seq x y z
N MET A 1 -10.10 -18.75 -3.96
CA MET A 1 -9.26 -18.85 -2.75
C MET A 1 -8.35 -20.05 -2.81
N ASP A 2 -8.89 -21.23 -3.08
CA ASP A 2 -8.10 -22.46 -3.27
C ASP A 2 -6.94 -22.32 -4.25
N THR A 3 -7.12 -21.60 -5.37
CA THR A 3 -6.10 -21.55 -6.42
C THR A 3 -4.81 -20.86 -5.98
N TYR A 4 -4.86 -19.68 -5.36
CA TYR A 4 -3.65 -18.97 -4.92
C TYR A 4 -2.98 -19.67 -3.74
N SER A 5 -3.74 -20.14 -2.75
CA SER A 5 -3.17 -20.88 -1.62
C SER A 5 -2.51 -22.19 -2.07
N LYS A 6 -3.11 -22.90 -3.03
CA LYS A 6 -2.50 -24.08 -3.64
C LYS A 6 -1.23 -23.73 -4.40
N LEU A 7 -1.27 -22.70 -5.24
CA LEU A 7 -0.12 -22.24 -6.04
C LEU A 7 1.05 -21.81 -5.15
N PHE A 8 0.83 -20.99 -4.13
CA PHE A 8 1.93 -20.49 -3.29
C PHE A 8 2.58 -21.58 -2.44
N ARG A 9 1.84 -22.64 -2.10
CA ARG A 9 2.40 -23.82 -1.40
C ARG A 9 3.32 -24.68 -2.26
N GLU A 10 3.34 -24.48 -3.58
CA GLU A 10 4.27 -25.16 -4.48
C GLU A 10 5.69 -24.57 -4.40
N PHE A 11 5.83 -23.36 -3.84
CA PHE A 11 7.11 -22.69 -3.63
C PHE A 11 7.62 -22.93 -2.21
N ASP A 12 8.95 -22.98 -2.07
CA ASP A 12 9.62 -23.03 -0.77
C ASP A 12 9.64 -21.63 -0.12
N LEU A 13 8.47 -21.24 0.41
CA LEU A 13 8.22 -19.94 1.03
C LEU A 13 7.61 -20.12 2.43
N ASP A 14 7.92 -19.20 3.33
CA ASP A 14 7.14 -19.02 4.56
C ASP A 14 5.79 -18.39 4.20
N PHE A 15 4.78 -19.25 4.02
CA PHE A 15 3.48 -18.88 3.47
C PHE A 15 2.36 -19.02 4.49
N GLU A 16 1.64 -17.91 4.70
CA GLU A 16 0.40 -17.86 5.45
C GLU A 16 -0.73 -17.25 4.60
N CYS A 17 -1.96 -17.77 4.74
CA CYS A 17 -3.13 -17.25 4.07
C CYS A 17 -4.23 -16.94 5.08
N ARG A 18 -4.79 -15.72 5.03
CA ARG A 18 -5.84 -15.24 5.93
C ARG A 18 -7.09 -14.80 5.17
N ILE A 19 -8.25 -15.06 5.75
CA ILE A 19 -9.54 -14.58 5.26
C ILE A 19 -10.06 -13.53 6.24
N LYS A 20 -10.39 -12.35 5.74
CA LYS A 20 -11.07 -11.31 6.52
C LYS A 20 -12.50 -11.08 6.02
N PRO A 21 -13.42 -10.62 6.89
CA PRO A 21 -14.70 -10.11 6.44
C PRO A 21 -14.51 -8.90 5.51
N ASN A 22 -15.46 -8.66 4.61
CA ASN A 22 -15.42 -7.52 3.69
C ASN A 22 -15.79 -6.20 4.40
N GLN A 23 -14.98 -5.78 5.37
CA GLN A 23 -15.10 -4.54 6.13
C GLN A 23 -13.79 -3.76 6.07
N GLY A 24 -13.85 -2.42 6.17
CA GLY A 24 -12.67 -1.56 6.25
C GLY A 24 -11.83 -1.43 4.95
N ARG A 25 -12.47 -1.57 3.78
CA ARG A 25 -11.83 -1.54 2.44
C ARG A 25 -10.61 -2.48 2.36
N ASP A 26 -9.73 -2.27 1.39
CA ASP A 26 -8.50 -3.03 1.17
C ASP A 26 -7.46 -2.81 2.29
N PHE A 27 -7.32 -1.57 2.79
CA PHE A 27 -6.30 -1.23 3.78
C PHE A 27 -6.42 -1.98 5.12
N SER A 28 -7.63 -2.37 5.52
CA SER A 28 -7.84 -3.20 6.72
C SER A 28 -7.20 -4.60 6.62
N ALA A 29 -6.94 -5.11 5.42
CA ALA A 29 -6.17 -6.34 5.25
C ALA A 29 -4.77 -6.19 5.85
N TYR A 30 -4.15 -5.02 5.63
CA TYR A 30 -2.83 -4.69 6.14
C TYR A 30 -2.88 -4.29 7.62
N CYS A 31 -3.64 -3.25 7.98
CA CYS A 31 -3.56 -2.66 9.32
C CYS A 31 -4.25 -3.46 10.43
N ILE A 32 -5.18 -4.36 10.09
CA ILE A 32 -5.95 -5.13 11.07
C ILE A 32 -5.64 -6.62 10.92
N ALA A 33 -5.92 -7.20 9.76
CA ALA A 33 -5.82 -8.64 9.57
C ALA A 33 -4.38 -9.16 9.50
N ALA A 34 -3.41 -8.32 9.10
CA ALA A 34 -1.99 -8.67 9.00
C ALA A 34 -1.10 -7.86 9.96
N ARG A 35 -1.68 -7.24 10.99
CA ARG A 35 -0.94 -6.34 11.91
C ARG A 35 0.29 -7.02 12.53
N ASP A 36 0.13 -8.26 12.99
CA ASP A 36 1.20 -9.04 13.63
C ASP A 36 2.33 -9.45 12.68
N ILE A 37 2.14 -9.32 11.36
CA ILE A 37 3.21 -9.58 10.39
C ILE A 37 4.27 -8.49 10.45
N TYR A 38 3.87 -7.24 10.66
CA TYR A 38 4.82 -6.12 10.69
C TYR A 38 5.85 -6.26 11.82
N ASP A 39 5.47 -6.82 12.97
CA ASP A 39 6.39 -7.05 14.09
C ASP A 39 7.47 -8.11 13.81
N LYS A 40 7.35 -8.88 12.72
CA LYS A 40 8.25 -9.99 12.36
C LYS A 40 9.30 -9.62 11.31
N TYR A 41 9.12 -8.51 10.58
CA TYR A 41 9.97 -8.15 9.45
C TYR A 41 10.36 -6.67 9.48
N ASP A 42 11.60 -6.38 9.10
CA ASP A 42 12.10 -4.99 9.02
C ASP A 42 11.48 -4.23 7.85
N TYR A 43 11.30 -4.92 6.73
CA TYR A 43 10.75 -4.37 5.49
C TYR A 43 9.56 -5.20 5.03
N VAL A 44 8.45 -4.53 4.69
CA VAL A 44 7.24 -5.19 4.20
C VAL A 44 6.82 -4.56 2.87
N CYS A 45 6.66 -5.41 1.85
CA CYS A 45 6.07 -5.03 0.57
C CYS A 45 4.57 -5.32 0.59
N CYS A 46 3.76 -4.29 0.44
CA CYS A 46 2.31 -4.38 0.31
C CYS A 46 1.95 -4.30 -1.17
N LEU A 47 1.39 -5.39 -1.70
CA LEU A 47 0.95 -5.52 -3.08
C LEU A 47 -0.50 -6.01 -3.09
N LYS A 48 -1.25 -5.59 -4.11
CA LYS A 48 -2.54 -6.20 -4.43
C LYS A 48 -2.68 -6.43 -5.92
N ASP A 49 -3.50 -7.42 -6.28
CA ASP A 49 -4.13 -7.49 -7.58
C ASP A 49 -5.40 -6.62 -7.59
N LYS A 50 -5.84 -6.16 -8.76
CA LYS A 50 -7.12 -5.44 -8.87
C LYS A 50 -7.91 -5.89 -10.07
N LYS A 51 -9.04 -6.55 -9.79
CA LYS A 51 -10.09 -6.71 -10.78
C LYS A 51 -10.90 -5.43 -10.91
N ALA A 52 -10.87 -4.79 -12.09
CA ALA A 52 -11.60 -3.56 -12.37
C ALA A 52 -12.70 -3.81 -13.45
N PRO A 53 -13.85 -4.40 -13.09
CA PRO A 53 -14.89 -4.77 -14.06
C PRO A 53 -15.63 -3.57 -14.66
N HIS A 54 -15.50 -2.39 -14.06
CA HIS A 54 -16.20 -1.17 -14.47
C HIS A 54 -15.40 -0.29 -15.43
N THR A 55 -14.22 -0.73 -15.88
CA THR A 55 -13.37 0.03 -16.82
C THR A 55 -13.07 -0.80 -18.07
N SER A 56 -12.48 -0.17 -19.09
CA SER A 56 -12.06 -0.88 -20.30
C SER A 56 -10.99 -1.92 -19.98
N TYR A 57 -10.95 -3.01 -20.75
CA TYR A 57 -9.97 -4.08 -20.57
C TYR A 57 -8.53 -3.54 -20.51
N LEU A 58 -8.16 -2.68 -21.46
CA LEU A 58 -6.82 -2.07 -21.51
C LEU A 58 -6.50 -1.23 -20.27
N ALA A 59 -7.47 -0.46 -19.77
CA ALA A 59 -7.26 0.34 -18.56
C ALA A 59 -7.18 -0.53 -17.30
N ALA A 60 -7.92 -1.64 -17.25
CA ALA A 60 -7.84 -2.61 -16.16
C ALA A 60 -6.48 -3.32 -16.15
N GLU A 61 -6.06 -3.84 -17.29
CA GLU A 61 -4.77 -4.51 -17.49
C GLU A 61 -3.59 -3.57 -17.19
N SER A 62 -3.65 -2.33 -17.68
CA SER A 62 -2.60 -1.33 -17.41
C SER A 62 -2.50 -0.99 -15.92
N PHE A 63 -3.64 -0.90 -15.24
CA PHE A 63 -3.66 -0.64 -13.79
C PHE A 63 -3.13 -1.84 -13.00
N ASP A 64 -3.49 -3.06 -13.37
CA ASP A 64 -2.97 -4.26 -12.72
C ASP A 64 -1.46 -4.40 -12.93
N LYS A 65 -0.97 -4.18 -14.16
CA LYS A 65 0.47 -4.13 -14.43
C LYS A 65 1.19 -3.09 -13.58
N GLN A 66 0.64 -1.87 -13.46
CA GLN A 66 1.20 -0.86 -12.58
C GLN A 66 1.24 -1.32 -11.12
N CYS A 67 0.23 -2.06 -10.64
CA CYS A 67 0.22 -2.57 -9.27
C CYS A 67 1.47 -3.42 -8.97
N TRP A 68 1.86 -4.29 -9.90
CA TRP A 68 3.05 -5.13 -9.77
C TRP A 68 4.34 -4.35 -10.00
N ASP A 69 4.43 -3.60 -11.10
CA ASP A 69 5.64 -2.88 -11.50
C ASP A 69 6.02 -1.79 -10.47
N SER A 70 5.06 -1.27 -9.71
CA SER A 70 5.32 -0.20 -8.73
C SER A 70 6.10 -0.67 -7.50
N VAL A 71 6.19 -1.98 -7.26
CA VAL A 71 6.86 -2.54 -6.07
C VAL A 71 7.74 -3.75 -6.36
N LEU A 72 7.51 -4.47 -7.46
CA LEU A 72 8.15 -5.74 -7.81
C LEU A 72 8.60 -5.81 -9.29
N PHE A 73 8.88 -4.67 -9.94
CA PHE A 73 9.24 -4.62 -11.37
C PHE A 73 10.37 -5.57 -11.78
N SER A 74 11.46 -5.58 -11.00
CA SER A 74 12.62 -6.43 -11.25
C SER A 74 13.40 -6.68 -9.96
N ARG A 75 14.32 -7.65 -9.99
CA ARG A 75 15.24 -7.91 -8.89
C ARG A 75 16.04 -6.65 -8.51
N ASP A 76 16.55 -5.93 -9.51
CA ASP A 76 17.34 -4.71 -9.28
C ASP A 76 16.47 -3.58 -8.71
N TYR A 77 15.22 -3.46 -9.17
CA TYR A 77 14.26 -2.51 -8.59
C TYR A 77 14.03 -2.79 -7.10
N VAL A 78 13.76 -4.05 -6.74
CA VAL A 78 13.56 -4.46 -5.34
C VAL A 78 14.81 -4.19 -4.51
N ASN A 79 16.00 -4.53 -5.02
CA ASN A 79 17.26 -4.24 -4.34
C ASN A 79 17.46 -2.74 -4.13
N ASN A 80 17.06 -1.89 -5.08
CA ASN A 80 17.13 -0.44 -4.94
C ASN A 80 16.16 0.07 -3.86
N CYS A 81 14.94 -0.46 -3.77
CA CYS A 81 14.01 -0.13 -2.69
C CYS A 81 14.57 -0.48 -1.31
N LEU A 82 15.12 -1.69 -1.16
CA LEU A 82 15.76 -2.13 0.09
C LEU A 82 16.98 -1.27 0.42
N ARG A 83 17.80 -0.94 -0.59
CA ARG A 83 18.96 -0.07 -0.43
C ARG A 83 18.56 1.33 0.02
N LEU A 84 17.46 1.88 -0.49
CA LEU A 84 16.95 3.19 -0.08
C LEU A 84 16.64 3.22 1.43
N PHE A 85 15.98 2.19 1.96
CA PHE A 85 15.72 2.09 3.40
C PHE A 85 16.98 1.87 4.22
N TYR A 86 17.94 1.12 3.68
CA TYR A 86 19.22 0.88 4.33
C TYR A 86 20.05 2.17 4.44
N ASP A 87 20.12 2.95 3.36
CA ASP A 87 20.90 4.19 3.29
C ASP A 87 20.18 5.37 4.00
N HIS A 88 18.84 5.35 4.05
CA HIS A 88 18.02 6.40 4.64
C HIS A 88 17.08 5.84 5.71
N HIS A 89 17.60 5.70 6.93
CA HIS A 89 16.83 5.17 8.07
C HIS A 89 15.58 5.99 8.45
N SER A 90 15.43 7.22 7.96
CA SER A 90 14.22 8.04 8.15
C SER A 90 13.13 7.80 7.10
N ALA A 91 13.42 7.05 6.03
CA ALA A 91 12.46 6.72 5.00
C ALA A 91 11.46 5.68 5.52
N GLY A 92 10.22 6.11 5.78
CA GLY A 92 9.14 5.26 6.30
C GLY A 92 8.44 4.42 5.26
N MET A 93 8.30 4.94 4.03
CA MET A 93 7.48 4.33 2.99
C MET A 93 8.01 4.69 1.60
N ILE A 94 7.93 3.74 0.66
CA ILE A 94 8.26 3.93 -0.76
C ILE A 94 7.06 3.49 -1.59
N PHE A 95 6.64 4.32 -2.53
CA PHE A 95 5.55 4.01 -3.44
C PHE A 95 5.70 4.80 -4.74
N SER A 96 5.07 4.30 -5.81
CA SER A 96 5.10 4.97 -7.10
C SER A 96 4.21 6.22 -7.11
N PRO A 97 4.44 7.16 -8.03
CA PRO A 97 3.45 8.18 -8.37
C PRO A 97 2.09 7.55 -8.71
N PRO A 98 0.98 8.29 -8.52
CA PRO A 98 -0.34 7.79 -8.87
C PRO A 98 -0.42 7.51 -10.38
N PRO A 99 -1.31 6.60 -10.81
CA PRO A 99 -1.61 6.41 -12.22
C PRO A 99 -1.97 7.75 -12.88
N ASN A 100 -1.56 7.91 -14.14
CA ASN A 100 -1.89 9.06 -14.97
C ASN A 100 -2.30 8.59 -16.38
N PHE A 101 -3.26 7.65 -16.44
CA PHE A 101 -3.77 7.10 -17.69
C PHE A 101 -5.22 6.65 -17.57
N GLY A 102 -5.92 6.63 -18.71
CA GLY A 102 -7.31 6.21 -18.77
C GLY A 102 -8.20 7.03 -17.82
N PRO A 103 -9.12 6.39 -17.05
CA PRO A 103 -9.94 7.09 -16.07
C PRO A 103 -9.18 7.42 -14.78
N TYR A 104 -7.90 7.04 -14.67
CA TYR A 104 -7.09 7.23 -13.47
C TYR A 104 -6.16 8.44 -13.65
N THR A 105 -6.74 9.63 -13.64
CA THR A 105 -6.01 10.91 -13.61
C THR A 105 -6.34 11.59 -12.28
N ALA A 106 -5.69 11.13 -11.21
CA ALA A 106 -5.98 11.58 -9.84
C ALA A 106 -4.97 12.62 -9.32
N LEU A 107 -3.96 12.98 -10.12
CA LEU A 107 -2.93 13.95 -9.76
C LEU A 107 -3.56 15.30 -9.38
N GLY A 108 -3.35 15.73 -8.14
CA GLY A 108 -3.88 16.99 -7.59
C GLY A 108 -5.36 16.95 -7.16
N ASN A 109 -5.91 15.74 -6.97
CA ASN A 109 -7.26 15.53 -6.44
C ASN A 109 -7.38 14.17 -5.72
N GLU A 110 -6.29 13.70 -5.12
CA GLU A 110 -6.15 12.37 -4.54
C GLU A 110 -7.11 12.14 -3.36
N MET A 111 -7.38 13.20 -2.59
CA MET A 111 -8.37 13.17 -1.50
C MET A 111 -9.82 13.22 -1.97
N SER A 112 -10.07 13.66 -3.21
CA SER A 112 -11.41 13.79 -3.79
C SER A 112 -12.44 14.35 -2.80
N LYS A 113 -13.55 13.62 -2.56
CA LYS A 113 -14.63 14.01 -1.65
C LYS A 113 -14.36 13.63 -0.17
N ASP A 114 -13.22 13.01 0.14
CA ASP A 114 -12.95 12.43 1.46
C ASP A 114 -12.26 13.38 2.44
N ARG A 115 -11.95 14.62 2.04
CA ARG A 115 -11.29 15.61 2.91
C ARG A 115 -11.96 15.77 4.27
N GLN A 116 -13.29 15.83 4.31
CA GLN A 116 -14.04 15.96 5.56
C GLN A 116 -13.88 14.75 6.49
N HIS A 117 -13.85 13.54 5.93
CA HIS A 117 -13.60 12.31 6.69
C HIS A 117 -12.17 12.26 7.24
N VAL A 118 -11.20 12.70 6.43
CA VAL A 118 -9.80 12.80 6.87
C VAL A 118 -9.67 13.78 8.05
N LEU A 119 -10.28 14.96 7.96
CA LEU A 119 -10.24 15.96 9.05
C LEU A 119 -10.94 15.46 10.32
N TYR A 120 -12.06 14.74 10.16
CA TYR A 120 -12.73 14.08 11.28
C TYR A 120 -11.78 13.07 11.95
N LEU A 121 -11.19 12.14 11.19
CA LEU A 121 -10.26 11.15 11.72
C LEU A 121 -9.01 11.79 12.34
N TRP A 122 -8.50 12.88 11.76
CA TRP A 122 -7.34 13.62 12.29
C TRP A 122 -7.60 14.11 13.72
N LYS A 123 -8.81 14.64 13.96
CA LYS A 123 -9.26 15.09 15.27
C LYS A 123 -9.47 13.92 16.23
N GLU A 124 -10.18 12.87 15.79
CA GLU A 124 -10.47 11.70 16.63
C GLU A 124 -9.20 10.95 17.05
N LEU A 125 -8.23 10.84 16.15
CA LEU A 125 -6.92 10.23 16.40
C LEU A 125 -5.93 11.17 17.13
N LYS A 126 -6.35 12.41 17.43
CA LYS A 126 -5.55 13.43 18.13
C LYS A 126 -4.17 13.66 17.50
N LEU A 127 -4.08 13.58 16.17
CA LEU A 127 -2.83 13.73 15.44
C LEU A 127 -2.27 15.15 15.63
N GLN A 128 -1.02 15.24 16.08
CA GLN A 128 -0.30 16.51 16.32
C GLN A 128 0.51 16.98 15.10
N ILE A 129 0.40 16.26 13.98
CA ILE A 129 1.11 16.58 12.75
C ILE A 129 0.44 17.83 12.14
N PRO A 130 1.21 18.81 11.61
CA PRO A 130 0.64 19.93 10.88
C PRO A 130 -0.27 19.45 9.75
N GLN A 131 -1.43 20.09 9.62
CA GLN A 131 -2.29 19.86 8.47
C GLN A 131 -1.73 20.66 7.29
N GLU A 132 -1.27 19.98 6.26
CA GLU A 132 -0.90 20.67 5.02
C GLU A 132 -2.17 21.04 4.23
N GLU A 133 -2.16 22.23 3.63
CA GLU A 133 -3.20 22.64 2.68
C GLU A 133 -3.05 21.92 1.32
N SER A 134 -1.86 21.39 1.04
CA SER A 134 -1.50 20.65 -0.17
C SER A 134 -2.28 19.34 -0.30
N ASP A 135 -2.32 18.81 -1.52
CA ASP A 135 -2.88 17.48 -1.77
C ASP A 135 -2.01 16.42 -1.07
N LEU A 136 -2.67 15.56 -0.27
CA LEU A 136 -2.01 14.47 0.41
C LEU A 136 -1.45 13.48 -0.62
N ILE A 137 -0.14 13.25 -0.54
CA ILE A 137 0.52 12.22 -1.33
C ILE A 137 0.37 10.89 -0.58
N ALA A 138 -0.35 9.94 -1.19
CA ALA A 138 -0.59 8.61 -0.63
C ALA A 138 -0.42 7.51 -1.68
N PRO A 139 -0.07 6.28 -1.28
CA PRO A 139 0.11 5.17 -2.21
C PRO A 139 -1.20 4.80 -2.87
N PHE A 140 -1.32 5.12 -4.17
CA PHE A 140 -2.53 4.81 -4.91
C PHE A 140 -2.74 3.31 -4.96
N GLY A 141 -3.94 2.88 -4.58
CA GLY A 141 -4.25 1.47 -4.50
C GLY A 141 -3.57 0.72 -3.35
N SER A 142 -3.03 1.39 -2.32
CA SER A 142 -2.47 0.67 -1.16
C SER A 142 -1.31 -0.27 -1.54
N ILE A 143 -0.45 0.21 -2.44
CA ILE A 143 0.71 -0.51 -2.97
C ILE A 143 1.95 0.30 -2.60
N PHE A 144 2.79 -0.29 -1.77
CA PHE A 144 3.92 0.42 -1.18
C PHE A 144 4.86 -0.55 -0.46
N TRP A 145 6.10 -0.13 -0.26
CA TRP A 145 6.98 -0.72 0.73
C TRP A 145 6.97 0.12 2.00
N VAL A 146 7.10 -0.51 3.17
CA VAL A 146 7.34 0.17 4.45
C VAL A 146 8.57 -0.37 5.15
N ASN A 147 9.25 0.53 5.86
CA ASN A 147 10.27 0.20 6.84
C ASN A 147 9.65 0.24 8.24
N TYR A 148 9.44 -0.92 8.84
CA TYR A 148 8.80 -1.05 10.15
C TYR A 148 9.77 -0.82 11.32
N GLN A 149 11.08 -0.72 11.08
CA GLN A 149 12.02 -0.29 12.12
C GLN A 149 11.78 1.15 12.57
N ILE A 150 11.12 1.97 11.75
CA ILE A 150 10.64 3.29 12.15
C ILE A 150 9.39 3.09 13.00
N LYS A 151 9.60 2.76 14.27
CA LYS A 151 8.54 2.74 15.25
C LYS A 151 8.05 4.18 15.42
N CYS A 152 6.86 4.48 14.92
CA CYS A 152 6.10 5.63 15.40
C CYS A 152 5.97 5.45 16.90
N LYS A 153 6.76 6.20 17.68
CA LYS A 153 6.50 6.42 19.09
C LYS A 153 5.19 7.20 19.16
N VAL A 154 4.06 6.48 19.13
CA VAL A 154 2.81 7.02 19.62
C VAL A 154 3.03 7.15 21.11
N THR A 155 3.49 8.34 21.52
CA THR A 155 3.57 8.69 22.93
C THR A 155 2.16 8.60 23.49
N GLU A 156 1.96 7.68 24.44
CA GLU A 156 0.75 7.57 25.27
C GLU A 156 0.46 8.88 26.01
#